data_AF-A0AAD6MRZ1-F1
#
_entry.id   AF-A0AAD6MRZ1-F1
#
_cell.length_a   1.000
_cell.length_b   1.000
_cell.length_c   1.000
_cell.angle_alpha   90.00
_cell.angle_beta   90.00
_cell.angle_gamma   90.00
#
_symmetry.space_group_name_H-M   'P 1'
#
loop_
_entity.id
_entity.type
_entity.pdbx_description
1 polymer ?
#
loop_
_entity_poly.entity_id
_entity_poly.type
_entity_poly.pdbx_seq_one_letter_code
_entity_poly.pdbx_strand_id
1 'polypeptide(L)'
;MYASWPQGLAILLQADYKPTHNSLKATINSQCAESLNLFHSTGLCSVSRDEIELSAASPILSQVIIKFLVSERKHIQSLAETYLPSDQLTQLALKPGSLFGGYQAFHACEMLKTRDIDVKWAMCYPWLMYSSVEDIELAEVLWNAGFRDVDEVREDGLTTLMQRERGSRNLNSLRFSNWLVRKGADLYRESPSGIPALHYLAYGIGRSELYDAEMVQKNLRDPEILQLLETILLDPFRTLRNTLVHAL
;
A
#
# COMPACT_ATOMS: atom_id res chain seq x y z
N MET A 1 -11.24 40.34 12.94
CA MET A 1 -10.00 39.79 12.36
C MET A 1 -10.11 38.28 12.43
N TYR A 2 -10.37 37.60 11.31
CA TYR A 2 -10.53 36.15 11.30
C TYR A 2 -9.15 35.49 11.41
N ALA A 3 -9.00 34.47 12.26
CA ALA A 3 -7.75 33.72 12.38
C ALA A 3 -7.43 33.02 11.05
N SER A 4 -6.14 32.87 10.71
CA SER A 4 -5.74 31.99 9.61
C SER A 4 -6.11 30.54 9.96
N TRP A 5 -6.31 29.70 8.95
CA TRP A 5 -6.76 28.31 9.16
C TRP A 5 -5.91 27.52 10.18
N PRO A 6 -4.55 27.56 10.14
CA PRO A 6 -3.72 26.89 11.16
C PRO A 6 -3.94 27.42 12.58
N GLN A 7 -4.09 28.74 12.74
CA GLN A 7 -4.31 29.36 14.04
C GLN A 7 -5.70 29.02 14.60
N GLY A 8 -6.73 29.04 13.74
CA GLY A 8 -8.07 28.59 14.11
C GLY A 8 -8.07 27.13 14.53
N LEU A 9 -7.39 26.26 13.77
CA LEU A 9 -7.25 24.85 14.12
C LEU A 9 -6.51 24.65 15.46
N ALA A 10 -5.42 25.37 15.69
CA ALA A 10 -4.69 25.28 16.96
C ALA A 10 -5.58 25.64 18.17
N ILE A 11 -6.41 26.67 18.06
CA ILE A 11 -7.38 27.04 19.10
C ILE A 11 -8.41 25.93 19.32
N LEU A 12 -8.94 25.33 18.24
CA LEU A 12 -9.88 24.21 18.35
C LEU A 12 -9.25 23.01 19.06
N LEU A 13 -8.02 22.64 18.68
CA LEU A 13 -7.28 21.56 19.32
C LEU A 13 -7.02 21.83 20.81
N GLN A 14 -6.73 23.07 21.19
CA GLN A 14 -6.58 23.48 22.59
C GLN A 14 -7.90 23.41 23.37
N ALA A 15 -9.04 23.46 22.68
CA ALA A 15 -10.37 23.32 23.26
C ALA A 15 -10.90 21.86 23.21
N ASP A 16 -9.98 20.87 23.19
CA ASP A 16 -10.28 19.44 23.13
C ASP A 16 -11.12 19.00 21.91
N TYR A 17 -11.08 19.76 20.81
CA TYR A 17 -11.62 19.29 19.55
C TYR A 17 -10.90 18.01 19.12
N LYS A 18 -11.68 16.96 18.83
CA LYS A 18 -11.17 15.68 18.34
C LYS A 18 -11.13 15.70 16.81
N PRO A 19 -9.93 15.69 16.21
CA PRO A 19 -9.78 15.59 14.77
C PRO A 19 -10.47 14.33 14.22
N THR A 20 -11.01 14.44 13.00
CA THR A 20 -11.62 13.31 12.28
C THR A 20 -10.93 13.13 10.93
N HIS A 21 -11.15 11.98 10.28
CA HIS A 21 -10.72 11.76 8.89
C HIS A 21 -11.21 12.88 7.95
N ASN A 22 -12.44 13.38 8.15
CA ASN A 22 -12.97 14.49 7.34
C ASN A 22 -12.18 15.80 7.56
N SER A 23 -11.76 16.06 8.79
CA SER A 23 -10.92 17.23 9.13
C SER A 23 -9.55 17.15 8.45
N LEU A 24 -8.98 15.94 8.38
CA LEU A 24 -7.71 15.67 7.70
C LEU A 24 -7.84 15.85 6.18
N LYS A 25 -8.86 15.26 5.55
CA LYS A 25 -9.17 15.43 4.12
C LYS A 25 -9.40 16.88 3.74
N ALA A 26 -10.18 17.62 4.53
CA ALA A 26 -10.41 19.05 4.29
C ALA A 26 -9.12 19.86 4.30
N THR A 27 -8.15 19.46 5.14
CA THR A 27 -6.85 20.13 5.26
C THR A 27 -5.89 19.80 4.13
N ILE A 28 -5.95 18.57 3.61
CA ILE A 28 -5.24 18.20 2.37
C ILE A 28 -5.81 18.99 1.20
N ASN A 29 -7.14 19.07 1.09
CA ASN A 29 -7.82 19.81 0.02
C ASN A 29 -7.54 21.33 0.08
N SER A 30 -7.35 21.89 1.28
CA SER A 30 -6.94 23.30 1.45
C SER A 30 -5.44 23.54 1.25
N GLN A 31 -4.67 22.50 0.91
CA GLN A 31 -3.22 22.54 0.65
C GLN A 31 -2.42 23.12 1.83
N CYS A 32 -2.86 22.87 3.06
CA CYS A 32 -2.30 23.50 4.25
C CYS A 32 -1.40 22.55 5.07
N ALA A 33 -0.12 22.47 4.69
CA ALA A 33 0.87 21.62 5.36
C ALA A 33 1.06 21.94 6.86
N GLU A 34 0.96 23.21 7.25
CA GLU A 34 1.05 23.64 8.65
C GLU A 34 -0.08 23.04 9.51
N SER A 35 -1.30 23.04 8.97
CA SER A 35 -2.46 22.46 9.65
C SER A 35 -2.36 20.93 9.74
N LEU A 36 -1.77 20.27 8.72
CA LEU A 36 -1.45 18.85 8.84
C LEU A 36 -0.48 18.60 10.00
N ASN A 37 0.60 19.37 10.11
CA ASN A 37 1.59 19.20 11.17
C ASN A 37 0.97 19.36 12.57
N LEU A 38 -0.01 20.26 12.71
CA LEU A 38 -0.80 20.39 13.95
C LEU A 38 -1.63 19.13 14.23
N PHE A 39 -2.23 18.49 13.23
CA PHE A 39 -2.95 17.23 13.46
C PHE A 39 -2.03 16.11 13.93
N HIS A 40 -0.84 15.98 13.36
CA HIS A 40 0.09 14.93 13.76
C HIS A 40 0.57 15.05 15.20
N SER A 41 0.77 16.27 15.71
CA SER A 41 1.17 16.44 17.11
C SER A 41 0.12 15.94 18.10
N THR A 42 -1.15 15.85 17.69
CA THR A 42 -2.21 15.32 18.55
C THR A 42 -2.17 13.80 18.69
N GLY A 43 -1.72 13.07 17.66
CA GLY A 43 -1.80 11.60 17.61
C GLY A 43 -3.23 11.04 17.60
N LEU A 44 -4.24 11.87 17.29
CA LEU A 44 -5.67 11.50 17.36
C LEU A 44 -6.27 11.10 16.00
N CYS A 45 -5.51 11.13 14.92
CA CYS A 45 -5.96 10.74 13.59
C CYS A 45 -4.97 9.76 12.96
N SER A 46 -5.50 8.66 12.43
CA SER A 46 -4.76 7.71 11.60
C SER A 46 -4.77 8.15 10.14
N VAL A 47 -3.65 7.92 9.45
CA VAL A 47 -3.59 8.10 7.99
C VAL A 47 -4.23 6.88 7.34
N SER A 48 -5.22 7.08 6.48
CA SER A 48 -5.83 6.01 5.67
C SER A 48 -5.35 6.05 4.21
N ARG A 49 -5.82 5.07 3.42
CA ARG A 49 -5.65 5.03 1.97
C ARG A 49 -6.00 6.36 1.30
N ASP A 50 -7.11 6.98 1.68
CA ASP A 50 -7.67 8.14 1.00
C ASP A 50 -6.77 9.37 1.15
N GLU A 51 -6.15 9.57 2.32
CA GLU A 51 -5.26 10.71 2.53
C GLU A 51 -3.96 10.59 1.72
N ILE A 52 -3.46 9.37 1.51
CA ILE A 52 -2.32 9.12 0.62
C ILE A 52 -2.71 9.51 -0.80
N GLU A 53 -3.85 9.02 -1.31
CA GLU A 53 -4.35 9.32 -2.66
C GLU A 53 -4.58 10.83 -2.86
N LEU A 54 -5.27 11.49 -1.92
CA LEU A 54 -5.55 12.93 -2.00
C LEU A 54 -4.28 13.78 -1.97
N SER A 55 -3.24 13.33 -1.25
CA SER A 55 -1.99 14.07 -1.14
C SER A 55 -1.05 13.85 -2.34
N ALA A 56 -1.30 12.84 -3.19
CA ALA A 56 -0.40 12.41 -4.25
C ALA A 56 -0.06 13.52 -5.27
N ALA A 57 -1.00 14.42 -5.55
CA ALA A 57 -0.78 15.53 -6.48
C ALA A 57 0.15 16.63 -5.94
N SER A 58 0.49 16.60 -4.64
CA SER A 58 1.31 17.61 -3.98
C SER A 58 2.48 16.95 -3.24
N PRO A 59 3.71 17.05 -3.77
CA PRO A 59 4.89 16.42 -3.15
C PRO A 59 5.10 16.84 -1.69
N ILE A 60 4.81 18.10 -1.37
CA ILE A 60 4.92 18.64 -0.01
C ILE A 60 3.92 17.94 0.93
N LEU A 61 2.65 17.82 0.52
CA LEU A 61 1.64 17.17 1.35
C LEU A 61 1.89 15.67 1.45
N SER A 62 2.25 15.01 0.34
CA SER A 62 2.64 13.60 0.32
C SER A 62 3.73 13.32 1.33
N GLN A 63 4.79 14.16 1.36
CA GLN A 63 5.88 13.99 2.31
C GLN A 63 5.43 14.12 3.77
N VAL A 64 4.51 15.03 4.07
CA VAL A 64 3.95 15.23 5.41
C VAL A 64 3.07 14.04 5.82
N ILE A 65 2.16 13.59 4.94
CA ILE A 65 1.28 12.45 5.19
C ILE A 65 2.08 11.16 5.38
N ILE A 66 3.09 10.91 4.54
CA ILE A 66 3.96 9.74 4.67
C ILE A 66 4.75 9.79 5.99
N LYS A 67 5.23 10.97 6.41
CA LYS A 67 5.88 11.11 7.72
C LYS A 67 4.94 10.76 8.87
N PHE A 68 3.67 11.13 8.79
CA PHE A 68 2.68 10.78 9.82
C PHE A 68 2.44 9.28 9.84
N LEU A 69 2.23 8.70 8.67
CA LEU A 69 2.05 7.26 8.51
C LEU A 69 3.24 6.48 9.07
N VAL A 70 4.47 6.90 8.80
CA VAL A 70 5.68 6.27 9.35
C VAL A 70 5.71 6.35 10.88
N SER A 71 5.40 7.51 11.45
CA SER A 71 5.37 7.74 12.90
C SER A 71 4.35 6.81 13.58
N GLU A 72 3.13 6.77 13.03
CA GLU A 72 2.05 5.89 13.46
C GLU A 72 2.47 4.41 13.41
N ARG A 73 3.04 3.96 12.28
CA ARG A 73 3.41 2.56 12.08
C ARG A 73 4.55 2.13 13.00
N LYS A 74 5.56 2.98 13.22
CA LYS A 74 6.63 2.72 14.19
C LYS A 74 6.10 2.60 15.61
N HIS A 75 5.13 3.44 15.98
CA HIS A 75 4.53 3.35 17.31
C HIS A 75 3.74 2.06 17.49
N ILE A 76 2.89 1.70 16.54
CA ILE A 76 2.12 0.45 16.58
C ILE A 76 3.07 -0.76 16.64
N GLN A 77 4.14 -0.77 15.84
CA GLN A 77 5.18 -1.82 15.90
C GLN A 77 5.85 -1.89 17.26
N SER A 78 6.26 -0.76 17.83
CA SER A 78 6.90 -0.74 19.15
C SER A 78 5.96 -1.26 20.25
N LEU A 79 4.68 -0.90 20.23
CA LEU A 79 3.69 -1.46 21.14
C LEU A 79 3.52 -2.97 20.92
N ALA A 80 3.41 -3.40 19.67
CA ALA A 80 3.27 -4.82 19.34
C ALA A 80 4.47 -5.62 19.87
N GLU A 81 5.69 -5.19 19.60
CA GLU A 81 6.92 -5.83 20.05
C GLU A 81 7.06 -5.85 21.58
N THR A 82 6.51 -4.84 22.27
CA THR A 82 6.57 -4.74 23.74
C THR A 82 5.56 -5.66 24.43
N TYR A 83 4.35 -5.77 23.88
CA TYR A 83 3.21 -6.34 24.60
C TYR A 83 2.63 -7.62 23.98
N LEU A 84 2.91 -7.91 22.71
CA LEU A 84 2.46 -9.13 22.07
C LEU A 84 3.48 -10.25 22.27
N PRO A 85 3.03 -11.49 22.55
CA PRO A 85 3.92 -12.63 22.62
C PRO A 85 4.48 -12.98 21.23
N SER A 86 5.60 -13.69 21.22
CA SER A 86 6.36 -13.99 20.00
C SER A 86 5.55 -14.75 18.94
N ASP A 87 4.62 -15.60 19.34
CA ASP A 87 3.73 -16.35 18.44
C ASP A 87 2.77 -15.42 17.70
N GLN A 88 2.18 -14.44 18.38
CA GLN A 88 1.32 -13.44 17.76
C GLN A 88 2.10 -12.47 16.87
N LEU A 89 3.30 -12.08 17.28
CA LEU A 89 4.20 -11.30 16.41
C LEU A 89 4.56 -12.06 15.12
N THR A 90 4.76 -13.38 15.22
CA THR A 90 5.01 -14.23 14.06
C THR A 90 3.78 -14.31 13.14
N GLN A 91 2.56 -14.33 13.70
CA GLN A 91 1.31 -14.31 12.92
C GLN A 91 1.12 -13.03 12.10
N LEU A 92 1.67 -11.89 12.56
CA LEU A 92 1.64 -10.65 11.78
C LEU A 92 2.54 -10.72 10.53
N ALA A 93 3.37 -11.76 10.40
CA ALA A 93 4.17 -12.08 9.21
C ALA A 93 5.01 -10.90 8.68
N LEU A 94 5.52 -10.05 9.58
CA LEU A 94 6.28 -8.86 9.20
C LEU A 94 7.63 -9.24 8.57
N LYS A 95 7.91 -8.74 7.37
CA LYS A 95 9.24 -8.87 6.75
C LYS A 95 10.29 -8.12 7.60
N PRO A 96 11.47 -8.72 7.86
CA PRO A 96 12.53 -8.08 8.64
C PRO A 96 12.90 -6.70 8.09
N GLY A 97 12.96 -5.70 8.97
CA GLY A 97 13.30 -4.32 8.61
C GLY A 97 12.22 -3.56 7.83
N SER A 98 11.00 -4.10 7.72
CA SER A 98 9.84 -3.40 7.18
C SER A 98 9.01 -2.75 8.29
N LEU A 99 8.34 -1.65 7.94
CA LEU A 99 7.19 -1.15 8.68
C LEU A 99 5.97 -2.04 8.40
N PHE A 100 5.02 -2.05 9.34
CA PHE A 100 3.73 -2.70 9.11
C PHE A 100 3.03 -2.09 7.89
N GLY A 101 2.52 -2.94 7.03
CA GLY A 101 1.51 -2.58 6.04
C GLY A 101 0.18 -2.21 6.67
N GLY A 102 -0.86 -2.04 5.86
CA GLY A 102 -2.16 -1.59 6.38
C GLY A 102 -2.95 -2.69 7.10
N TYR A 103 -2.94 -3.93 6.59
CA TYR A 103 -3.54 -5.09 7.26
C TYR A 103 -2.74 -5.51 8.49
N GLN A 104 -1.41 -5.57 8.38
CA GLN A 104 -0.53 -5.92 9.51
C GLN A 104 -0.73 -4.96 10.69
N ALA A 105 -0.75 -3.64 10.43
CA ALA A 105 -0.96 -2.64 11.47
C ALA A 105 -2.36 -2.75 12.09
N PHE A 106 -3.40 -2.98 11.27
CA PHE A 106 -4.75 -3.19 11.77
C PHE A 106 -4.85 -4.40 12.70
N HIS A 107 -4.31 -5.56 12.30
CA HIS A 107 -4.32 -6.75 13.15
C HIS A 107 -3.50 -6.57 14.43
N ALA A 108 -2.36 -5.88 14.36
CA ALA A 108 -1.59 -5.54 15.55
C ALA A 108 -2.41 -4.67 16.52
N CYS A 109 -3.11 -3.65 16.02
CA CYS A 109 -4.00 -2.82 16.81
C CYS A 109 -5.13 -3.64 17.46
N GLU A 110 -5.77 -4.54 16.74
CA GLU A 110 -6.81 -5.42 17.30
C GLU A 110 -6.25 -6.31 18.41
N MET A 111 -5.10 -6.94 18.19
CA MET A 111 -4.44 -7.76 19.22
C MET A 111 -4.03 -6.96 20.45
N LEU A 112 -3.60 -5.71 20.30
CA LEU A 112 -3.27 -4.81 21.41
C LEU A 112 -4.53 -4.40 22.18
N LYS A 113 -5.62 -4.06 21.50
CA LYS A 113 -6.90 -3.73 22.13
C LYS A 113 -7.48 -4.88 22.96
N THR A 114 -7.34 -6.13 22.50
CA THR A 114 -7.77 -7.31 23.29
C THR A 114 -7.05 -7.46 24.63
N ARG A 115 -5.98 -6.68 24.86
CA ARG A 115 -5.20 -6.61 26.09
C ARG A 115 -5.38 -5.30 26.83
N ASP A 116 -6.42 -4.53 26.50
CA ASP A 116 -6.70 -3.21 27.08
C ASP A 116 -5.55 -2.20 26.91
N ILE A 117 -4.74 -2.36 25.85
CA ILE A 117 -3.69 -1.40 25.51
C ILE A 117 -4.30 -0.30 24.65
N ASP A 118 -4.23 0.93 25.13
CA ASP A 118 -4.69 2.10 24.40
C ASP A 118 -3.77 2.40 23.21
N VAL A 119 -4.28 2.15 22.00
CA VAL A 119 -3.61 2.55 20.77
C VAL A 119 -4.23 3.87 20.33
N LYS A 120 -3.46 4.96 20.51
CA LYS A 120 -3.89 6.33 20.18
C LYS A 120 -4.50 6.48 18.78
N TRP A 121 -3.95 5.73 17.82
CA TRP A 121 -4.43 5.67 16.45
C TRP A 121 -5.46 4.56 16.29
N ALA A 122 -6.74 4.91 16.43
CA ALA A 122 -7.81 4.02 16.03
C ALA A 122 -7.77 3.87 14.49
N MET A 123 -7.21 2.77 14.01
CA MET A 123 -7.31 2.40 12.60
C MET A 123 -8.75 1.94 12.31
N CYS A 124 -9.43 2.62 11.39
CA CYS A 124 -10.82 2.31 11.07
C CYS A 124 -10.96 1.14 10.09
N TYR A 125 -10.05 1.03 9.12
CA TYR A 125 -10.13 0.02 8.06
C TYR A 125 -8.73 -0.39 7.60
N PRO A 126 -8.46 -1.69 7.39
CA PRO A 126 -7.22 -2.13 6.78
C PRO A 126 -7.21 -1.93 5.25
N TRP A 127 -6.03 -1.78 4.68
CA TRP A 127 -5.81 -1.76 3.22
C TRP A 127 -4.43 -2.31 2.88
N LEU A 128 -4.23 -2.76 1.65
CA LEU A 128 -2.89 -3.10 1.17
C LEU A 128 -2.16 -1.80 0.82
N MET A 129 -0.96 -1.61 1.36
CA MET A 129 -0.20 -0.34 1.24
C MET A 129 -0.11 0.17 -0.20
N TYR A 130 0.08 -0.74 -1.15
CA TYR A 130 0.28 -0.43 -2.55
C TYR A 130 -0.98 -0.64 -3.42
N SER A 131 -2.16 -0.92 -2.85
CA SER A 131 -3.39 -1.14 -3.65
C SER A 131 -3.91 0.11 -4.36
N SER A 132 -3.64 1.29 -3.81
CA SER A 132 -4.12 2.59 -4.30
C SER A 132 -3.07 3.41 -5.05
N VAL A 133 -1.81 3.00 -4.97
CA VAL A 133 -0.70 3.81 -5.44
C VAL A 133 -0.52 3.57 -6.94
N GLU A 134 -0.96 4.50 -7.79
CA GLU A 134 -0.74 4.37 -9.24
C GLU A 134 0.60 4.97 -9.70
N ASP A 135 1.14 5.89 -8.91
CA ASP A 135 2.39 6.58 -9.19
C ASP A 135 3.60 5.86 -8.59
N ILE A 136 4.57 5.53 -9.44
CA ILE A 136 5.81 4.87 -9.04
C ILE A 136 6.66 5.78 -8.17
N GLU A 137 6.63 7.10 -8.39
CA GLU A 137 7.40 8.04 -7.56
C GLU A 137 6.90 8.01 -6.12
N LEU A 138 5.58 8.12 -5.92
CA LEU A 138 4.96 7.93 -4.61
C LEU A 138 5.27 6.55 -4.00
N ALA A 139 5.27 5.48 -4.80
CA ALA A 139 5.60 4.14 -4.33
C ALA A 139 7.05 4.02 -3.84
N GLU A 140 7.99 4.66 -4.54
CA GLU A 140 9.39 4.74 -4.13
C GLU A 140 9.54 5.54 -2.84
N VAL A 141 8.80 6.63 -2.65
CA VAL A 141 8.82 7.38 -1.39
C VAL A 141 8.34 6.50 -0.23
N LEU A 142 7.24 5.76 -0.40
CA LEU A 142 6.73 4.80 0.60
C LEU A 142 7.75 3.68 0.87
N TRP A 143 8.33 3.11 -0.18
CA TRP A 143 9.34 2.04 -0.06
C TRP A 143 10.55 2.51 0.75
N ASN A 144 11.08 3.69 0.42
CA ASN A 144 12.23 4.30 1.08
C ASN A 144 11.91 4.73 2.51
N ALA A 145 10.64 5.04 2.80
CA ALA A 145 10.16 5.32 4.15
C ALA A 145 10.09 4.07 5.05
N GLY A 146 10.14 2.86 4.48
CA GLY A 146 10.23 1.60 5.21
C GLY A 146 9.11 0.60 4.94
N PHE A 147 8.14 0.91 4.07
CA PHE A 147 7.07 -0.03 3.68
C PHE A 147 7.59 -1.04 2.65
N ARG A 148 8.31 -2.07 3.10
CA ARG A 148 9.08 -2.98 2.22
C ARG A 148 8.40 -4.32 1.97
N ASP A 149 7.18 -4.49 2.46
CA ASP A 149 6.40 -5.70 2.21
C ASP A 149 5.37 -5.49 1.10
N VAL A 150 5.77 -5.82 -0.13
CA VAL A 150 4.88 -5.80 -1.31
C VAL A 150 3.95 -7.01 -1.39
N ASP A 151 4.19 -8.03 -0.56
CA ASP A 151 3.42 -9.26 -0.51
C ASP A 151 2.49 -9.34 0.71
N GLU A 152 2.19 -8.20 1.33
CA GLU A 152 1.10 -8.14 2.30
C GLU A 152 -0.18 -8.73 1.68
N VAL A 153 -0.90 -9.53 2.45
CA VAL A 153 -2.14 -10.17 2.02
C VAL A 153 -3.33 -9.52 2.69
N ARG A 154 -4.41 -9.38 1.92
CA ARG A 154 -5.74 -9.07 2.47
C ARG A 154 -6.32 -10.33 3.13
N GLU A 155 -7.42 -10.15 3.87
CA GLU A 155 -8.26 -11.22 4.43
C GLU A 155 -8.64 -12.32 3.42
N ASP A 156 -8.80 -12.00 2.13
CA ASP A 156 -9.09 -12.98 1.07
C ASP A 156 -7.83 -13.61 0.47
N GLY A 157 -6.67 -13.44 1.11
CA GLY A 157 -5.39 -14.01 0.72
C GLY A 157 -4.76 -13.38 -0.53
N LEU A 158 -5.34 -12.32 -1.09
CA LEU A 158 -4.80 -11.67 -2.29
C LEU A 158 -3.78 -10.59 -1.94
N THR A 159 -2.66 -10.57 -2.68
CA THR A 159 -1.65 -9.51 -2.61
C THR A 159 -2.00 -8.33 -3.53
N THR A 160 -1.23 -7.24 -3.44
CA THR A 160 -1.40 -6.09 -4.35
C THR A 160 -1.26 -6.51 -5.82
N LEU A 161 -0.29 -7.36 -6.13
CA LEU A 161 -0.04 -7.82 -7.50
C LEU A 161 -1.24 -8.59 -8.06
N MET A 162 -1.91 -9.41 -7.24
CA MET A 162 -3.10 -10.17 -7.65
C MET A 162 -4.35 -9.30 -7.84
N GLN A 163 -4.47 -8.17 -7.14
CA GLN A 163 -5.66 -7.31 -7.21
C GLN A 163 -5.68 -6.34 -8.40
N ARG A 164 -4.50 -5.99 -8.92
CA ARG A 164 -4.33 -4.98 -9.99
C ARG A 164 -5.15 -5.26 -11.25
N GLU A 165 -5.44 -6.54 -11.50
CA GLU A 165 -6.38 -7.04 -12.53
C GLU A 165 -7.71 -6.31 -12.60
N ARG A 166 -8.21 -5.82 -11.46
CA ARG A 166 -9.60 -5.34 -11.34
C ARG A 166 -9.76 -3.85 -11.66
N GLY A 167 -8.68 -3.06 -11.70
CA GLY A 167 -8.76 -1.61 -11.52
C GLY A 167 -8.51 -0.75 -12.77
N SER A 168 -7.47 -1.03 -13.57
CA SER A 168 -7.06 -0.10 -14.62
C SER A 168 -6.29 -0.77 -15.77
N ARG A 169 -6.69 -0.46 -17.01
CA ARG A 169 -6.18 -1.03 -18.28
C ARG A 169 -5.06 -0.19 -18.88
N ASN A 170 -4.35 0.59 -18.08
CA ASN A 170 -3.38 1.57 -18.58
C ASN A 170 -1.93 1.09 -18.39
N LEU A 171 -1.04 1.71 -19.17
CA LEU A 171 0.41 1.46 -19.12
C LEU A 171 1.02 1.62 -17.73
N ASN A 172 0.49 2.53 -16.93
CA ASN A 172 1.00 2.78 -15.58
C ASN A 172 0.77 1.57 -14.68
N SER A 173 -0.36 0.85 -14.84
CA SER A 173 -0.62 -0.39 -14.10
C SER A 173 0.40 -1.49 -14.40
N LEU A 174 0.84 -1.62 -15.66
CA LEU A 174 1.87 -2.58 -16.05
C LEU A 174 3.25 -2.19 -15.51
N ARG A 175 3.64 -0.92 -15.65
CA ARG A 175 4.89 -0.41 -15.07
C ARG A 175 4.93 -0.58 -13.56
N PHE A 176 3.81 -0.32 -12.89
CA PHE A 176 3.69 -0.53 -11.45
C PHE A 176 3.77 -2.01 -11.07
N SER A 177 3.17 -2.89 -11.87
CA SER A 177 3.27 -4.34 -11.66
C SER A 177 4.73 -4.80 -11.81
N ASN A 178 5.45 -4.30 -12.81
CA ASN A 178 6.88 -4.53 -12.96
C ASN A 178 7.68 -3.99 -11.76
N TRP A 179 7.31 -2.79 -11.27
CA TRP A 179 7.90 -2.24 -10.05
C TRP A 179 7.72 -3.17 -8.85
N LEU A 180 6.52 -3.70 -8.61
CA LEU A 180 6.26 -4.68 -7.53
C LEU A 180 7.16 -5.92 -7.67
N VAL A 181 7.25 -6.48 -8.88
CA VAL A 181 8.12 -7.65 -9.15
C VAL A 181 9.59 -7.32 -8.86
N ARG A 182 10.08 -6.15 -9.30
CA ARG A 182 11.45 -5.70 -9.02
C ARG A 182 11.72 -5.45 -7.54
N LYS A 183 10.69 -5.13 -6.75
CA LYS A 183 10.75 -5.02 -5.29
C LYS A 183 10.58 -6.37 -4.57
N GLY A 184 10.49 -7.46 -5.32
CA GLY A 184 10.49 -8.83 -4.79
C GLY A 184 9.11 -9.41 -4.52
N ALA A 185 8.06 -8.92 -5.20
CA ALA A 185 6.75 -9.55 -5.15
C ALA A 185 6.84 -10.99 -5.70
N ASP A 186 6.23 -11.94 -4.98
CA ASP A 186 6.30 -13.36 -5.32
C ASP A 186 5.29 -13.71 -6.43
N LEU A 187 5.81 -13.98 -7.63
CA LEU A 187 5.02 -14.39 -8.79
C LEU A 187 4.35 -15.76 -8.63
N TYR A 188 4.89 -16.63 -7.78
CA TYR A 188 4.39 -18.00 -7.62
C TYR A 188 3.53 -18.19 -6.38
N ARG A 189 3.38 -17.14 -5.56
CA ARG A 189 2.44 -17.17 -4.45
C ARG A 189 1.06 -17.53 -4.97
N GLU A 190 0.47 -18.53 -4.35
CA GLU A 190 -0.88 -18.99 -4.67
C GLU A 190 -1.91 -18.17 -3.89
N SER A 191 -2.99 -17.77 -4.58
CA SER A 191 -4.21 -17.33 -3.93
C SER A 191 -4.88 -18.50 -3.18
N PRO A 192 -5.88 -18.26 -2.33
CA PRO A 192 -6.61 -19.35 -1.66
C PRO A 192 -7.26 -20.35 -2.63
N SER A 193 -7.46 -19.99 -3.90
CA SER A 193 -7.95 -20.88 -4.94
C SER A 193 -6.86 -21.68 -5.66
N GLY A 194 -5.60 -21.63 -5.20
CA GLY A 194 -4.46 -22.29 -5.83
C GLY A 194 -4.01 -21.64 -7.14
N ILE A 195 -4.31 -20.35 -7.34
CA ILE A 195 -3.93 -19.62 -8.56
C ILE A 195 -2.69 -18.77 -8.27
N PRO A 196 -1.55 -19.02 -8.92
CA PRO A 196 -0.34 -18.20 -8.75
C PRO A 196 -0.54 -16.74 -9.17
N ALA A 197 0.13 -15.81 -8.50
CA ALA A 197 0.11 -14.38 -8.83
C ALA A 197 0.44 -14.09 -10.30
N LEU A 198 1.35 -14.88 -10.89
CA LEU A 198 1.71 -14.85 -12.29
C LEU A 198 0.50 -14.97 -13.23
N HIS A 199 -0.49 -15.81 -12.89
CA HIS A 199 -1.68 -15.99 -13.72
C HIS A 199 -2.60 -14.78 -13.66
N TYR A 200 -2.70 -14.12 -12.51
CA TYR A 200 -3.39 -12.83 -12.42
C TYR A 200 -2.68 -11.84 -13.34
N LEU A 201 -1.40 -11.59 -13.13
CA LEU A 201 -0.61 -10.65 -13.94
C LEU A 201 -0.70 -10.91 -15.46
N ALA A 202 -0.57 -12.18 -15.88
CA ALA A 202 -0.69 -12.56 -17.28
C ALA A 202 -2.10 -12.30 -17.85
N TYR A 203 -3.13 -12.53 -17.05
CA TYR A 203 -4.52 -12.27 -17.42
C TYR A 203 -4.75 -10.76 -17.66
N GLY A 204 -4.19 -9.87 -16.85
CA GLY A 204 -4.38 -8.41 -17.02
C GLY A 204 -3.61 -7.84 -18.18
N ILE A 205 -2.41 -8.36 -18.42
CA ILE A 205 -1.65 -8.07 -19.64
C ILE A 205 -2.49 -8.47 -20.85
N GLY A 206 -2.90 -9.74 -20.94
CA GLY A 206 -3.69 -10.23 -22.07
C GLY A 206 -4.98 -9.44 -22.27
N ARG A 207 -5.67 -9.06 -21.17
CA ARG A 207 -6.84 -8.18 -21.25
C ARG A 207 -6.51 -6.78 -21.72
N SER A 208 -5.39 -6.19 -21.32
CA SER A 208 -4.99 -4.84 -21.74
C SER A 208 -4.66 -4.79 -23.23
N GLU A 209 -4.05 -5.86 -23.77
CA GLU A 209 -3.63 -5.95 -25.18
C GLU A 209 -4.81 -6.19 -26.14
N LEU A 210 -5.86 -6.88 -25.69
CA LEU A 210 -7.03 -7.19 -26.52
C LEU A 210 -7.91 -5.98 -26.89
N TYR A 211 -7.72 -4.81 -26.28
CA TYR A 211 -8.58 -3.64 -26.52
C TYR A 211 -7.94 -2.52 -27.34
N ASP A 212 -6.63 -2.53 -27.59
CA ASP A 212 -5.97 -1.43 -28.33
C ASP A 212 -4.66 -1.85 -29.01
N ALA A 213 -4.72 -2.10 -30.32
CA ALA A 213 -3.57 -2.51 -31.14
C ALA A 213 -2.50 -1.42 -31.28
N GLU A 214 -2.85 -0.14 -31.16
CA GLU A 214 -1.88 0.96 -31.15
C GLU A 214 -1.15 1.01 -29.80
N MET A 215 -1.86 0.75 -28.70
CA MET A 215 -1.25 0.62 -27.39
C MET A 215 -0.25 -0.54 -27.36
N VAL A 216 -0.60 -1.72 -27.90
CA VAL A 216 0.32 -2.87 -28.00
C VAL A 216 1.64 -2.51 -28.71
N GLN A 217 1.58 -1.81 -29.85
CA GLN A 217 2.80 -1.39 -30.57
C GLN A 217 3.66 -0.39 -29.79
N LYS A 218 3.04 0.47 -28.98
CA LYS A 218 3.76 1.42 -28.12
C LYS A 218 4.35 0.75 -26.88
N ASN A 219 3.64 -0.22 -26.31
CA ASN A 219 4.03 -0.95 -25.09
C ASN A 219 5.22 -1.88 -25.35
N LEU A 220 5.26 -2.53 -26.52
CA LEU A 220 6.37 -3.38 -26.96
C LEU A 220 7.67 -2.60 -27.26
N ARG A 221 7.68 -1.27 -27.07
CA ARG A 221 8.89 -0.43 -27.13
C ARG A 221 9.40 -0.01 -25.76
N ASP A 222 8.61 -0.22 -24.70
CA ASP A 222 9.01 0.10 -23.34
C ASP A 222 9.86 -1.07 -22.79
N PRO A 223 11.16 -0.86 -22.51
CA PRO A 223 12.05 -1.92 -22.06
C PRO A 223 11.62 -2.54 -20.73
N GLU A 224 10.96 -1.77 -19.85
CA GLU A 224 10.48 -2.29 -18.56
C GLU A 224 9.29 -3.24 -18.75
N ILE A 225 8.43 -2.96 -19.72
CA ILE A 225 7.30 -3.82 -20.05
C ILE A 225 7.77 -5.06 -20.79
N LEU A 226 8.72 -4.92 -21.73
CA LEU A 226 9.34 -6.06 -22.39
C LEU A 226 9.99 -7.01 -21.39
N GLN A 227 10.73 -6.49 -20.41
CA GLN A 227 11.33 -7.32 -19.36
C GLN A 227 10.26 -8.06 -18.53
N LEU A 228 9.16 -7.41 -18.20
CA LEU A 228 8.04 -8.05 -17.51
C LEU A 228 7.40 -9.16 -18.37
N LEU A 229 7.18 -8.88 -19.65
CA LEU A 229 6.64 -9.86 -20.60
C LEU A 229 7.59 -11.04 -20.78
N GLU A 230 8.89 -10.81 -20.91
CA GLU A 230 9.91 -11.86 -20.96
C GLU A 230 9.86 -12.73 -19.70
N THR A 231 9.77 -12.10 -18.52
CA THR A 231 9.65 -12.83 -17.24
C THR A 231 8.44 -13.76 -17.23
N ILE A 232 7.31 -13.33 -17.80
CA ILE A 232 6.07 -14.11 -17.83
C ILE A 232 6.08 -15.17 -18.94
N LEU A 233 6.58 -14.83 -20.13
CA LEU A 233 6.57 -15.69 -21.31
C LEU A 233 7.64 -16.78 -21.26
N LEU A 234 8.82 -16.44 -20.72
CA LEU A 234 9.96 -17.35 -20.57
C LEU A 234 9.97 -18.03 -19.20
N ASP A 235 8.88 -17.91 -18.44
CA ASP A 235 8.74 -18.52 -17.13
C ASP A 235 8.99 -20.04 -17.20
N PRO A 236 9.99 -20.58 -16.46
CA PRO A 236 10.39 -21.98 -16.56
C PRO A 236 9.34 -22.96 -16.03
N PHE A 237 8.42 -22.52 -15.16
CA PHE A 237 7.31 -23.38 -14.71
C PHE A 237 6.29 -23.61 -15.81
N ARG A 238 6.17 -22.68 -16.77
CA ARG A 238 5.39 -22.88 -17.99
C ARG A 238 6.03 -23.97 -18.87
N THR A 239 7.36 -24.00 -18.96
CA THR A 239 8.11 -25.01 -19.73
C THR A 239 8.04 -26.39 -19.09
N LEU A 240 8.10 -26.47 -17.75
CA LEU A 240 8.02 -27.72 -16.98
C LEU A 240 6.61 -28.34 -16.98
N ARG A 241 5.53 -27.54 -16.89
CA ARG A 241 4.16 -28.06 -17.01
C ARG A 241 3.88 -28.60 -18.42
N ASN A 242 4.37 -27.93 -19.46
CA ASN A 242 4.20 -28.42 -20.83
C ASN A 242 5.01 -29.70 -21.11
N THR A 243 6.18 -29.87 -20.52
CA THR A 243 6.95 -31.13 -20.63
C THR A 243 6.32 -32.27 -19.83
N LEU A 244 5.73 -31.99 -18.67
CA LEU A 244 5.02 -33.01 -17.87
C LEU A 244 3.68 -33.43 -18.48
N VAL A 245 2.95 -32.53 -19.15
CA VAL A 245 1.71 -32.86 -19.88
C VAL A 245 1.97 -33.67 -21.16
N HIS A 246 3.19 -33.61 -21.71
CA HIS A 246 3.62 -34.46 -22.84
C HIS A 246 4.34 -35.75 -22.40
N ALA A 247 4.57 -35.94 -21.10
CA ALA A 247 5.21 -37.11 -20.52
C ALA A 247 4.24 -38.04 -19.76
N LEU A 248 2.95 -37.71 -19.75
CA LEU A 248 1.82 -38.52 -19.26
C LEU A 248 0.89 -38.86 -20.42
#